data_AF-J9E3X1-F1
#
_entry.id   AF-J9E3X1-F1
#
_cell.length_a   1.000
_cell.length_b   1.000
_cell.length_c   1.000
_cell.angle_alpha   90.00
_cell.angle_beta   90.00
_cell.angle_gamma   90.00
#
_symmetry.space_group_name_H-M   'P 1'
#
loop_
_entity.id
_entity.type
_entity.pdbx_description
1 polymer ?
#
loop_
_entity_poly.entity_id
_entity_poly.type
_entity_poly.pdbx_seq_one_letter_code
_entity_poly.pdbx_strand_id
1 'polypeptide(L)'
;MIAFANDKRIYVAQIQRNNPIAMQFGITAPLGKSRLFLLKKGQPIPLYISMKHDTWLQMQNKINEHLAQIPMIDIPVPYQSQQPYQNEVLRDMKTQDEMKPLVTWNQFEVQMMDIITALRYMLMAEIPRKFVIKDEKLTALKLWVHAMKKYMPGTIPIRKLLYRLDHWLKNVSTELIAEQWTNRVRLIQDQLGQPLPSTSNYMACRGSKPHFRGFSCGIWTIIHAMSVQAYNIEKNNPNFNANNDLIEPFHQFIWHFFGCTECATHFHEGILRRNMSAVVTPGRSILKIDKSRKKIGEF
;
A
#
# COMPACT_ATOMS: atom_id res chain seq x y z
N MET A 1 9.77 -7.46 -5.89
CA MET A 1 8.99 -7.69 -7.13
C MET A 1 9.26 -6.49 -8.02
N ILE A 2 9.68 -6.72 -9.27
CA ILE A 2 10.15 -5.67 -10.18
C ILE A 2 8.91 -4.94 -10.72
N ALA A 3 8.77 -3.65 -10.43
CA ALA A 3 7.56 -2.86 -10.66
C ALA A 3 7.48 -2.30 -12.09
N PHE A 4 7.38 -3.18 -13.09
CA PHE A 4 7.17 -2.81 -14.50
C PHE A 4 5.89 -3.40 -15.11
N ALA A 5 4.95 -3.87 -14.27
CA ALA A 5 3.77 -4.60 -14.74
C ALA A 5 2.85 -3.82 -15.70
N ASN A 6 2.92 -2.48 -15.71
CA ASN A 6 2.10 -1.63 -16.58
C ASN A 6 2.82 -1.19 -17.86
N ASP A 7 4.13 -1.45 -17.99
CA ASP A 7 4.86 -1.14 -19.22
C ASP A 7 4.74 -2.34 -20.16
N LYS A 8 3.94 -2.20 -21.23
CA LYS A 8 3.73 -3.25 -22.23
C LYS A 8 5.02 -3.70 -22.94
N ARG A 9 6.12 -2.94 -22.78
CA ARG A 9 7.45 -3.27 -23.31
C ARG A 9 8.22 -4.23 -22.41
N ILE A 10 7.77 -4.49 -21.19
CA ILE A 10 8.53 -5.22 -20.16
C ILE A 10 7.74 -6.42 -19.67
N TYR A 11 8.35 -7.60 -19.78
CA TYR A 11 7.82 -8.83 -19.25
C TYR A 11 8.68 -9.28 -18.07
N VAL A 12 8.06 -9.40 -16.90
CA VAL A 12 8.73 -9.87 -15.68
C VAL A 12 8.29 -11.30 -15.41
N ALA A 13 9.25 -12.23 -15.42
CA ALA A 13 9.02 -13.62 -15.04
C ALA A 13 9.90 -13.98 -13.84
N GLN A 14 9.31 -14.67 -12.86
CA GLN A 14 10.07 -15.31 -11.79
C GLN A 14 10.21 -16.79 -12.13
N ILE A 15 11.45 -17.24 -12.30
CA ILE A 15 11.75 -18.60 -12.71
C ILE A 15 12.32 -19.37 -11.50
N GLN A 16 11.80 -20.57 -11.25
CA GLN A 16 12.36 -21.48 -10.25
C GLN A 16 13.67 -22.09 -10.75
N ARG A 17 14.59 -22.40 -9.84
CA ARG A 17 15.96 -22.85 -10.17
C ARG A 17 16.02 -24.16 -10.97
N ASN A 18 15.00 -25.00 -10.85
CA ASN A 18 14.85 -26.27 -11.57
C ASN A 18 14.31 -26.09 -13.00
N ASN A 19 14.02 -24.86 -13.43
CA ASN A 19 13.54 -24.62 -14.78
C ASN A 19 14.69 -24.76 -15.80
N PRO A 20 14.49 -25.46 -16.93
CA PRO A 20 15.51 -25.60 -17.99
C PRO A 20 16.08 -24.26 -18.47
N ILE A 21 15.26 -23.21 -18.48
CA ILE A 21 15.67 -21.84 -18.84
C ILE A 21 16.70 -21.31 -17.85
N ALA A 22 16.57 -21.60 -16.55
CA ALA A 22 17.54 -21.18 -15.53
C ALA A 22 18.90 -21.88 -15.72
N MET A 23 18.91 -23.13 -16.18
CA MET A 23 20.14 -23.90 -16.45
C MET A 23 20.90 -23.36 -17.67
N GLN A 24 20.20 -22.88 -18.70
CA GLN A 24 20.81 -22.24 -19.87
C GLN A 24 21.62 -20.97 -19.52
N PHE A 25 21.28 -20.29 -18.43
CA PHE A 25 21.99 -19.10 -17.94
C PHE A 25 23.06 -19.42 -16.87
N GLY A 26 23.50 -20.69 -16.76
CA GLY A 26 24.61 -21.10 -15.89
C GLY A 26 24.28 -21.04 -14.39
N ILE A 27 23.01 -21.13 -14.01
CA ILE A 27 22.58 -21.12 -12.61
C ILE A 27 22.72 -22.53 -12.02
N THR A 28 23.94 -22.93 -11.66
CA THR A 28 24.27 -24.25 -11.09
C THR A 28 24.84 -24.15 -9.67
N ALA A 29 23.97 -24.25 -8.64
CA ALA A 29 24.19 -24.49 -7.18
C ALA A 29 25.16 -23.54 -6.39
N PRO A 30 25.15 -23.48 -5.02
CA PRO A 30 24.23 -24.00 -3.98
C PRO A 30 23.37 -22.89 -3.31
N LEU A 31 22.67 -23.20 -2.20
CA LEU A 31 21.67 -22.36 -1.52
C LEU A 31 22.12 -20.91 -1.22
N GLY A 32 21.37 -19.94 -1.79
CA GLY A 32 21.37 -18.52 -1.40
C GLY A 32 22.02 -17.65 -2.46
N LYS A 33 21.30 -17.07 -3.42
CA LYS A 33 20.51 -15.83 -3.33
C LYS A 33 19.80 -15.63 -4.69
N SER A 34 18.68 -14.91 -4.74
CA SER A 34 17.99 -14.58 -6.01
C SER A 34 18.84 -13.64 -6.87
N ARG A 35 18.83 -13.85 -8.20
CA ARG A 35 19.51 -12.97 -9.18
C ARG A 35 18.49 -12.41 -10.18
N LEU A 36 18.72 -11.19 -10.64
CA LEU A 36 17.99 -10.53 -11.70
C LEU A 36 18.74 -10.69 -13.02
N PHE A 37 18.01 -11.06 -14.07
CA PHE A 37 18.50 -11.09 -15.45
C PHE A 37 17.62 -10.16 -16.29
N LEU A 38 18.25 -9.23 -17.00
CA LEU A 38 17.57 -8.38 -17.99
C LEU A 38 17.86 -8.92 -19.40
N LEU A 39 16.82 -9.27 -20.13
CA LEU A 39 16.91 -9.85 -21.47
C LEU A 39 16.19 -8.95 -22.48
N LYS A 40 16.73 -8.83 -23.69
CA LYS A 40 16.05 -8.19 -24.83
C LYS A 40 15.46 -9.26 -25.73
N LYS A 41 14.21 -9.06 -26.17
CA LYS A 41 13.53 -9.99 -27.10
C LYS A 41 14.40 -10.19 -28.36
N GLY A 42 14.71 -11.45 -28.66
CA GLY A 42 15.55 -11.83 -29.81
C GLY A 42 17.06 -11.88 -29.55
N GLN A 43 17.52 -11.60 -28.32
CA GLN A 43 18.93 -11.73 -27.94
C GLN A 43 19.09 -12.81 -26.85
N PRO A 44 19.96 -13.82 -27.07
CA PRO A 44 20.18 -14.89 -26.09
C PRO A 44 21.08 -14.45 -24.92
N ILE A 45 21.78 -13.33 -25.04
CA ILE A 45 22.72 -12.82 -24.03
C ILE A 45 22.00 -11.82 -23.11
N PRO A 46 22.08 -11.97 -21.77
CA PRO A 46 21.55 -10.99 -20.84
C PRO A 46 22.23 -9.62 -20.99
N LEU A 47 21.44 -8.56 -21.07
CA LEU A 47 21.93 -7.17 -21.06
C LEU A 47 22.49 -6.78 -19.69
N TYR A 48 21.96 -7.37 -18.62
CA TYR A 48 22.42 -7.14 -17.26
C TYR A 48 22.14 -8.35 -16.37
N ILE A 49 23.09 -8.64 -15.47
CA ILE A 49 23.00 -9.67 -14.45
C ILE A 49 23.37 -9.02 -13.12
N SER A 50 22.47 -9.08 -12.13
CA SER A 50 22.74 -8.49 -10.82
C SER A 50 23.85 -9.22 -10.06
N MET A 51 24.78 -8.48 -9.45
CA MET A 51 25.83 -9.00 -8.58
C MET A 51 25.32 -9.26 -7.16
N LYS A 52 26.10 -10.02 -6.37
CA LYS A 52 25.76 -10.43 -4.99
C LYS A 52 25.52 -9.25 -4.02
N HIS A 53 26.05 -8.08 -4.34
CA HIS A 53 26.02 -6.85 -3.52
C HIS A 53 25.21 -5.72 -4.17
N ASP A 54 24.57 -5.96 -5.32
CA ASP A 54 23.77 -4.91 -5.97
C ASP A 54 22.53 -4.60 -5.12
N THR A 55 22.38 -3.33 -4.80
CA THR A 55 21.20 -2.80 -4.13
C THR A 55 20.02 -2.72 -5.08
N TRP A 56 18.82 -2.72 -4.53
CA TRP A 56 17.59 -2.59 -5.31
C TRP A 56 17.58 -1.36 -6.24
N LEU A 57 18.10 -0.23 -5.76
CA LEU A 57 18.16 1.01 -6.52
C LEU A 57 19.12 0.91 -7.72
N GLN A 58 20.26 0.24 -7.56
CA GLN A 58 21.21 0.01 -8.66
C GLN A 58 20.60 -0.86 -9.76
N MET A 59 19.89 -1.93 -9.36
CA MET A 59 19.17 -2.79 -10.30
C MET A 59 18.06 -2.02 -11.05
N GLN A 60 17.28 -1.20 -10.35
CA GLN A 60 16.21 -0.41 -10.94
C GLN A 60 16.73 0.64 -11.92
N ASN A 61 17.79 1.35 -11.57
CA ASN A 61 18.42 2.35 -12.44
C ASN A 61 18.92 1.73 -13.74
N LYS A 62 19.55 0.54 -13.67
CA LYS A 62 20.02 -0.19 -14.86
C LYS A 62 18.88 -0.56 -15.80
N ILE A 63 17.73 -0.97 -15.27
CA ILE A 63 16.57 -1.27 -16.10
C ILE A 63 16.06 0.02 -16.77
N ASN A 64 15.93 1.12 -16.02
CA ASN A 64 15.46 2.40 -16.55
C ASN A 64 16.39 2.98 -17.63
N GLU A 65 17.71 2.84 -17.47
CA GLU A 65 18.72 3.24 -18.48
C GLU A 65 18.46 2.53 -19.83
N HIS A 66 18.20 1.23 -19.80
CA HIS A 66 17.91 0.46 -21.02
C HIS A 66 16.54 0.77 -21.62
N LEU A 67 15.54 1.11 -20.80
CA LEU A 67 14.21 1.51 -21.28
C LEU A 67 14.23 2.88 -21.98
N ALA A 68 15.06 3.81 -21.50
CA ALA A 68 15.21 5.12 -22.11
C ALA A 68 15.81 5.05 -23.53
N GLN A 69 16.46 3.93 -23.90
CA GLN A 69 17.01 3.69 -25.23
C GLN A 69 15.98 3.13 -26.22
N ILE A 70 14.76 2.79 -25.78
CA ILE A 70 13.69 2.29 -26.65
C ILE A 70 12.84 3.48 -27.12
N PRO A 71 12.83 3.83 -28.43
CA PRO A 71 12.06 4.96 -28.92
C PRO A 71 10.56 4.78 -28.63
N MET A 72 9.93 5.85 -28.14
CA MET A 72 8.47 5.93 -27.94
C MET A 72 7.81 5.96 -29.31
N ILE A 73 7.05 4.92 -29.66
CA ILE A 73 6.17 4.96 -30.83
C ILE A 73 4.82 5.45 -30.34
N ASP A 74 4.50 6.71 -30.63
CA ASP A 74 3.18 7.30 -30.39
C ASP A 74 2.16 6.60 -31.29
N ILE A 75 1.23 5.85 -30.67
CA ILE A 75 0.04 5.35 -31.35
C ILE A 75 -1.10 6.31 -31.00
N PRO A 76 -1.77 6.97 -31.96
CA PRO A 76 -2.90 7.86 -31.68
C PRO A 76 -4.07 7.07 -31.10
N VAL A 77 -4.65 7.55 -30.01
CA VAL A 77 -5.86 6.96 -29.40
C VAL A 77 -7.09 7.49 -30.12
N PRO A 78 -7.94 6.64 -30.75
CA PRO A 78 -9.20 7.09 -31.32
C PRO A 78 -10.22 7.39 -30.22
N TYR A 79 -10.93 8.50 -30.40
CA TYR A 79 -12.07 8.94 -29.60
C TYR A 79 -13.18 7.88 -29.58
N GLN A 80 -13.62 7.45 -28.39
CA GLN A 80 -14.84 6.66 -28.21
C GLN A 80 -15.78 7.34 -27.21
N SER A 81 -17.03 7.49 -27.66
CA SER A 81 -18.18 8.10 -27.00
C SER A 81 -18.59 7.39 -25.71
N GLN A 82 -19.10 8.20 -24.77
CA GLN A 82 -19.64 7.81 -23.46
C GLN A 82 -20.70 6.70 -23.56
N GLN A 83 -20.52 5.64 -22.77
CA GLN A 83 -21.56 4.68 -22.37
C GLN A 83 -21.45 4.44 -20.85
N PRO A 84 -22.54 4.10 -20.14
CA PRO A 84 -22.62 4.19 -18.69
C PRO A 84 -21.85 3.06 -18.00
N TYR A 85 -21.09 3.39 -16.97
CA TYR A 85 -20.36 2.43 -16.13
C TYR A 85 -21.33 1.52 -15.36
N GLN A 86 -21.62 0.35 -15.91
CA GLN A 86 -22.13 -0.80 -15.16
C GLN A 86 -20.96 -1.60 -14.58
N ASN A 87 -20.84 -1.56 -13.25
CA ASN A 87 -20.36 -2.62 -12.35
C ASN A 87 -19.28 -3.59 -12.87
N GLU A 88 -18.01 -3.19 -12.83
CA GLU A 88 -16.85 -4.11 -12.93
C GLU A 88 -16.54 -4.82 -11.59
N VAL A 89 -17.55 -5.45 -10.96
CA VAL A 89 -17.35 -6.31 -9.77
C VAL A 89 -17.44 -7.81 -10.12
N LEU A 90 -17.67 -8.17 -11.38
CA LEU A 90 -17.84 -9.57 -11.80
C LEU A 90 -17.01 -9.95 -13.04
N ARG A 91 -15.68 -9.81 -12.97
CA ARG A 91 -14.76 -10.61 -13.81
C ARG A 91 -13.46 -10.89 -13.07
N ASP A 92 -13.51 -11.85 -12.15
CA ASP A 92 -12.39 -12.75 -11.89
C ASP A 92 -12.94 -14.06 -11.30
N MET A 93 -13.88 -14.65 -12.04
CA MET A 93 -14.26 -16.05 -11.91
C MET A 93 -13.77 -16.77 -13.16
N LYS A 94 -12.52 -17.22 -13.12
CA LYS A 94 -12.11 -18.53 -13.64
C LYS A 94 -10.66 -18.86 -13.22
N THR A 95 -10.58 -19.89 -12.38
CA THR A 95 -9.45 -20.81 -12.15
C THR A 95 -8.12 -20.20 -11.73
N GLN A 96 -7.97 -19.92 -10.43
CA GLN A 96 -6.74 -20.29 -9.73
C GLN A 96 -7.01 -21.56 -8.93
N ASP A 97 -6.66 -22.65 -9.58
CA ASP A 97 -6.62 -23.99 -9.02
C ASP A 97 -5.70 -24.04 -7.79
N GLU A 98 -6.01 -25.00 -6.93
CA GLU A 98 -5.59 -25.19 -5.56
C GLU A 98 -4.06 -25.28 -5.37
N MET A 99 -3.37 -24.17 -5.17
CA MET A 99 -2.04 -24.22 -4.55
C MET A 99 -2.19 -23.99 -3.05
N LYS A 100 -2.22 -25.08 -2.27
CA LYS A 100 -2.13 -25.02 -0.80
C LYS A 100 -0.89 -24.19 -0.43
N PRO A 101 -1.05 -23.01 0.19
CA PRO A 101 0.09 -22.18 0.52
C PRO A 101 0.94 -22.91 1.55
N LEU A 102 2.23 -23.07 1.25
CA LEU A 102 3.22 -23.64 2.16
C LEU A 102 3.36 -22.67 3.34
N VAL A 103 2.73 -23.02 4.47
CA VAL A 103 2.73 -22.22 5.70
C VAL A 103 4.15 -22.22 6.26
N THR A 104 4.86 -21.11 6.07
CA THR A 104 6.15 -20.85 6.71
C THR A 104 5.99 -19.66 7.62
N TRP A 105 6.65 -19.64 8.80
CA TRP A 105 6.50 -18.54 9.77
C TRP A 105 6.88 -17.16 9.20
N ASN A 106 7.72 -17.13 8.16
CA ASN A 106 8.08 -15.91 7.40
C ASN A 106 6.86 -15.25 6.73
N GLN A 107 5.77 -16.00 6.49
CA GLN A 107 4.53 -15.43 5.97
C GLN A 107 3.85 -14.47 6.96
N PHE A 108 4.21 -14.49 8.24
CA PHE A 108 3.65 -13.62 9.27
C PHE A 108 4.54 -12.41 9.57
N GLU A 109 5.70 -12.31 8.91
CA GLU A 109 6.51 -11.09 8.97
C GLU A 109 5.74 -9.92 8.34
N VAL A 110 5.91 -8.73 8.90
CA VAL A 110 5.30 -7.51 8.36
C VAL A 110 5.85 -7.23 6.97
N GLN A 111 5.00 -7.38 5.95
CA GLN A 111 5.39 -7.12 4.56
C GLN A 111 5.06 -5.69 4.17
N MET A 112 6.05 -4.99 3.60
CA MET A 112 5.83 -3.65 3.03
C MET A 112 4.73 -3.65 1.95
N MET A 113 4.61 -4.75 1.19
CA MET A 113 3.58 -4.91 0.17
C MET A 113 2.15 -4.80 0.75
N ASP A 114 1.90 -5.36 1.94
CA ASP A 114 0.59 -5.27 2.60
C ASP A 114 0.27 -3.84 3.04
N ILE A 115 1.28 -3.14 3.56
CA ILE A 115 1.19 -1.73 4.01
C ILE A 115 0.86 -0.82 2.83
N ILE A 116 1.62 -0.89 1.73
CA ILE A 116 1.41 0.00 0.56
C ILE A 116 0.14 -0.35 -0.21
N THR A 117 -0.28 -1.62 -0.21
CA THR A 117 -1.55 -2.06 -0.80
C THR A 117 -2.73 -1.53 0.00
N ALA A 118 -2.68 -1.62 1.34
CA ALA A 118 -3.71 -1.05 2.19
C ALA A 118 -3.76 0.48 2.08
N LEU A 119 -2.61 1.16 2.02
CA LEU A 119 -2.56 2.61 1.80
C LEU A 119 -3.25 2.98 0.49
N ARG A 120 -2.94 2.29 -0.62
CA ARG A 120 -3.62 2.53 -1.89
C ARG A 120 -5.13 2.35 -1.76
N TYR A 121 -5.57 1.27 -1.13
CA TYR A 121 -7.00 0.98 -0.98
C TYR A 121 -7.71 2.08 -0.17
N MET A 122 -7.08 2.60 0.90
CA MET A 122 -7.60 3.76 1.65
C MET A 122 -7.75 4.98 0.74
N LEU A 123 -6.70 5.32 -0.03
CA LEU A 123 -6.66 6.51 -0.87
C LEU A 123 -7.59 6.43 -2.09
N MET A 124 -7.71 5.25 -2.72
CA MET A 124 -8.35 5.09 -4.03
C MET A 124 -9.73 4.43 -3.97
N ALA A 125 -10.06 3.72 -2.88
CA ALA A 125 -11.33 3.01 -2.74
C ALA A 125 -12.16 3.49 -1.54
N GLU A 126 -11.57 3.63 -0.35
CA GLU A 126 -12.34 3.99 0.86
C GLU A 126 -12.72 5.47 0.90
N ILE A 127 -11.75 6.38 0.70
CA ILE A 127 -12.03 7.82 0.75
C ILE A 127 -13.02 8.26 -0.34
N PRO A 128 -12.85 7.86 -1.63
CA PRO A 128 -13.76 8.28 -2.71
C PRO A 128 -15.18 7.71 -2.61
N ARG A 129 -15.45 6.71 -1.75
CA ARG A 129 -16.82 6.22 -1.50
C ARG A 129 -17.73 7.31 -0.96
N LYS A 130 -17.17 8.37 -0.37
CA LYS A 130 -17.92 9.57 0.01
C LYS A 130 -17.82 10.58 -1.14
N PHE A 131 -18.89 10.68 -1.92
CA PHE A 131 -18.96 11.60 -3.08
C PHE A 131 -18.61 13.05 -2.73
N VAL A 132 -19.10 13.52 -1.57
CA VAL A 132 -18.82 14.85 -1.02
C VAL A 132 -18.24 14.70 0.39
N ILE A 133 -17.06 15.28 0.60
CA ILE A 133 -16.30 15.27 1.85
C ILE A 133 -16.28 16.70 2.41
N LYS A 134 -17.12 16.94 3.42
CA LYS A 134 -17.27 18.24 4.09
C LYS A 134 -17.41 18.06 5.61
N ASP A 135 -17.38 19.16 6.34
CA ASP A 135 -17.61 19.21 7.79
C ASP A 135 -16.70 18.22 8.56
N GLU A 136 -17.27 17.38 9.43
CA GLU A 136 -16.55 16.37 10.22
C GLU A 136 -15.72 15.43 9.35
N LYS A 137 -16.22 15.03 8.17
CA LYS A 137 -15.48 14.12 7.27
C LYS A 137 -14.22 14.78 6.71
N LEU A 138 -14.28 16.08 6.40
CA LEU A 138 -13.12 16.82 5.91
C LEU A 138 -12.10 17.01 7.04
N THR A 139 -12.56 17.31 8.25
CA THR A 139 -11.71 17.38 9.45
C THR A 139 -11.03 16.04 9.72
N ALA A 140 -11.78 14.94 9.69
CA ALA A 140 -11.28 13.57 9.83
C ALA A 140 -10.23 13.23 8.78
N LEU A 141 -10.47 13.58 7.51
CA LEU A 141 -9.53 13.35 6.42
C LEU A 141 -8.22 14.12 6.63
N LYS A 142 -8.30 15.41 7.00
CA LYS A 142 -7.12 16.23 7.29
C LYS A 142 -6.31 15.67 8.45
N LEU A 143 -6.98 15.31 9.54
CA LEU A 143 -6.35 14.72 10.72
C LEU A 143 -5.63 13.41 10.37
N TRP A 144 -6.31 12.53 9.62
CA TRP A 144 -5.75 11.27 9.17
C TRP A 144 -4.53 11.46 8.24
N VAL A 145 -4.64 12.27 7.19
CA VAL A 145 -3.50 12.50 6.27
C VAL A 145 -2.31 13.13 6.98
N HIS A 146 -2.56 13.99 7.97
CA HIS A 146 -1.50 14.57 8.79
C HIS A 146 -0.72 13.51 9.57
N ALA A 147 -1.43 12.61 10.25
CA ALA A 147 -0.84 11.50 10.99
C ALA A 147 -0.09 10.54 10.05
N MET A 148 -0.69 10.21 8.89
CA MET A 148 -0.06 9.37 7.87
C MET A 148 1.26 9.97 7.38
N LYS A 149 1.29 11.26 7.02
CA LYS A 149 2.52 11.95 6.63
C LYS A 149 3.62 11.82 7.70
N LYS A 150 3.25 11.93 8.97
CA LYS A 150 4.20 11.98 10.08
C LYS A 150 4.76 10.60 10.47
N TYR A 151 3.90 9.58 10.54
CA TYR A 151 4.28 8.28 11.13
C TYR A 151 4.29 7.10 10.15
N MET A 152 3.73 7.23 8.94
CA MET A 152 3.64 6.10 8.01
C MET A 152 5.03 5.60 7.58
N PRO A 153 5.34 4.31 7.79
CA PRO A 153 6.56 3.72 7.24
C PRO A 153 6.47 3.64 5.72
N GLY A 154 7.57 3.92 5.04
CA GLY A 154 7.60 3.88 3.59
C GLY A 154 8.88 4.46 3.00
N THR A 155 9.04 4.27 1.70
CA THR A 155 10.14 4.85 0.91
C THR A 155 9.96 6.37 0.78
N ILE A 156 11.02 7.07 0.34
CA ILE A 156 10.99 8.52 0.12
C ILE A 156 9.82 8.95 -0.78
N PRO A 157 9.53 8.28 -1.92
CA PRO A 157 8.36 8.60 -2.75
C PRO A 157 7.02 8.52 -2.00
N ILE A 158 6.81 7.49 -1.17
CA ILE A 158 5.56 7.35 -0.39
C ILE A 158 5.43 8.49 0.63
N ARG A 159 6.52 8.84 1.32
CA ARG A 159 6.54 9.98 2.25
C ARG A 159 6.25 11.31 1.54
N LYS A 160 6.82 11.51 0.34
CA LYS A 160 6.54 12.69 -0.50
C LYS A 160 5.09 12.74 -0.97
N LEU A 161 4.48 11.61 -1.31
CA LEU A 161 3.06 11.51 -1.67
C LEU A 161 2.19 12.03 -0.52
N LEU A 162 2.38 11.49 0.69
CA LEU A 162 1.61 11.89 1.87
C LEU A 162 1.86 13.35 2.27
N TYR A 163 3.10 13.83 2.15
CA TYR A 163 3.44 15.23 2.37
C TYR A 163 2.71 16.18 1.41
N ARG A 164 2.69 15.86 0.11
CA ARG A 164 2.00 16.69 -0.90
C ARG A 164 0.48 16.66 -0.72
N LEU A 165 -0.08 15.53 -0.28
CA LEU A 165 -1.50 15.42 0.08
C LEU A 165 -1.84 16.27 1.30
N ASP A 166 -1.08 16.16 2.40
CA ASP A 166 -1.26 16.99 3.61
C ASP A 166 -1.20 18.48 3.28
N HIS A 167 -0.18 18.89 2.51
CA HIS A 167 -0.02 20.29 2.12
C HIS A 167 -1.19 20.79 1.27
N TRP A 168 -1.66 20.00 0.30
CA TRP A 168 -2.78 20.39 -0.54
C TRP A 168 -4.10 20.46 0.24
N LEU A 169 -4.36 19.49 1.14
CA LEU A 169 -5.57 19.47 1.94
C LEU A 169 -5.71 20.68 2.87
N LYS A 170 -4.61 21.30 3.31
CA LYS A 170 -4.66 22.54 4.10
C LYS A 170 -5.38 23.68 3.38
N ASN A 171 -5.32 23.70 2.04
CA ASN A 171 -5.92 24.75 1.23
C ASN A 171 -7.40 24.48 0.91
N VAL A 172 -7.94 23.31 1.26
CA VAL A 172 -9.35 22.97 1.08
C VAL A 172 -10.12 23.48 2.29
N SER A 173 -10.97 24.49 2.13
CA SER A 173 -11.68 25.13 3.25
C SER A 173 -13.05 24.52 3.56
N THR A 174 -13.89 24.34 2.55
CA THR A 174 -15.32 24.02 2.73
C THR A 174 -15.64 22.55 2.44
N GLU A 175 -15.33 22.10 1.24
CA GLU A 175 -15.67 20.76 0.78
C GLU A 175 -14.69 20.23 -0.25
N LEU A 176 -14.69 18.91 -0.42
CA LEU A 176 -13.89 18.19 -1.39
C LEU A 176 -14.75 17.13 -2.08
N ILE A 177 -14.75 17.13 -3.41
CA ILE A 177 -15.45 16.12 -4.20
C ILE A 177 -14.52 14.91 -4.40
N ALA A 178 -15.08 13.70 -4.39
CA ALA A 178 -14.34 12.44 -4.57
C ALA A 178 -13.48 12.43 -5.84
N GLU A 179 -13.95 13.05 -6.92
CA GLU A 179 -13.20 13.17 -8.18
C GLU A 179 -11.95 14.05 -8.02
N GLN A 180 -12.09 15.21 -7.36
CA GLN A 180 -10.96 16.11 -7.07
C GLN A 180 -9.89 15.40 -6.23
N TRP A 181 -10.32 14.65 -5.21
CA TRP A 181 -9.44 13.81 -4.41
C TRP A 181 -8.70 12.78 -5.27
N THR A 182 -9.44 11.99 -6.05
CA THR A 182 -8.87 10.90 -6.86
C THR A 182 -7.90 11.45 -7.92
N ASN A 183 -8.26 12.54 -8.60
CA ASN A 183 -7.41 13.20 -9.59
C ASN A 183 -6.14 13.75 -8.93
N ARG A 184 -6.24 14.32 -7.72
CA ARG A 184 -5.06 14.79 -6.99
C ARG A 184 -4.13 13.64 -6.59
N VAL A 185 -4.68 12.54 -6.09
CA VAL A 185 -3.88 11.36 -5.72
C VAL A 185 -3.20 10.75 -6.95
N ARG A 186 -3.88 10.65 -8.09
CA ARG A 186 -3.29 10.18 -9.37
C ARG A 186 -2.16 11.10 -9.83
N LEU A 187 -2.40 12.41 -9.89
CA LEU A 187 -1.41 13.41 -10.30
C LEU A 187 -0.12 13.31 -9.47
N ILE A 188 -0.24 13.20 -8.14
CA ILE A 188 0.93 13.11 -7.28
C ILE A 188 1.65 11.76 -7.46
N GLN A 189 0.91 10.66 -7.66
CA GLN A 189 1.52 9.35 -7.96
C GLN A 189 2.32 9.39 -9.28
N ASP A 190 1.76 9.98 -10.34
CA ASP A 190 2.42 10.11 -11.65
C ASP A 190 3.72 10.91 -11.52
N GLN A 191 3.69 12.05 -10.82
CA GLN A 191 4.87 12.89 -10.57
C GLN A 191 5.95 12.22 -9.73
N LEU A 192 5.62 11.15 -9.01
CA LEU A 192 6.53 10.42 -8.12
C LEU A 192 6.90 9.03 -8.65
N GLY A 193 6.53 8.70 -9.90
CA GLY A 193 6.86 7.42 -10.53
C GLY A 193 6.07 6.24 -9.96
N GLN A 194 4.78 6.45 -9.65
CA GLN A 194 3.85 5.41 -9.17
C GLN A 194 4.36 4.67 -7.92
N PRO A 195 4.47 5.36 -6.77
CA PRO A 195 5.06 4.79 -5.55
C PRO A 195 4.18 3.74 -4.85
N LEU A 196 2.90 3.64 -5.23
CA LEU A 196 1.96 2.65 -4.72
C LEU A 196 1.70 1.58 -5.80
N PRO A 197 1.38 0.33 -5.42
CA PRO A 197 1.16 -0.75 -6.38
C PRO A 197 -0.04 -0.47 -7.29
N SER A 198 -0.07 -1.02 -8.51
CA SER A 198 -1.25 -0.88 -9.39
C SER A 198 -2.41 -1.79 -9.00
N THR A 199 -2.11 -2.97 -8.46
CA THR A 199 -3.07 -4.02 -8.08
C THR A 199 -3.01 -4.37 -6.61
N SER A 200 -4.08 -4.98 -6.10
CA SER A 200 -4.16 -5.44 -4.71
C SER A 200 -3.39 -6.75 -4.52
N ASN A 201 -2.13 -6.68 -4.11
CA ASN A 201 -1.28 -7.86 -3.91
C ASN A 201 -0.93 -8.04 -2.43
N TYR A 202 -1.88 -8.53 -1.63
CA TYR A 202 -1.59 -8.89 -0.24
C TYR A 202 -0.68 -10.15 -0.18
N MET A 203 0.30 -10.10 0.72
CA MET A 203 1.25 -11.17 1.01
C MET A 203 0.92 -11.82 2.36
N ALA A 204 1.38 -11.22 3.47
CA ALA A 204 1.09 -11.72 4.81
C ALA A 204 -0.36 -11.50 5.20
N CYS A 205 -1.03 -10.51 4.60
CA CYS A 205 -2.46 -10.25 4.78
C CYS A 205 -3.37 -11.03 3.82
N ARG A 206 -2.84 -11.90 2.96
CA ARG A 206 -3.65 -12.74 2.06
C ARG A 206 -4.53 -13.69 2.87
N GLY A 207 -5.82 -13.70 2.57
CA GLY A 207 -6.76 -14.67 3.11
C GLY A 207 -6.69 -16.02 2.40
N SER A 208 -7.25 -17.05 3.04
CA SER A 208 -7.47 -18.35 2.39
C SER A 208 -8.45 -18.27 1.22
N LYS A 209 -9.40 -17.33 1.27
CA LYS A 209 -10.32 -16.98 0.20
C LYS A 209 -10.28 -15.47 -0.08
N PRO A 210 -10.70 -15.00 -1.26
CA PRO A 210 -10.64 -13.58 -1.63
C PRO A 210 -11.37 -12.62 -0.66
N HIS A 211 -12.46 -13.08 -0.03
CA HIS A 211 -13.24 -12.29 0.93
C HIS A 211 -12.70 -12.33 2.36
N PHE A 212 -11.68 -13.13 2.65
CA PHE A 212 -11.06 -13.19 3.97
C PHE A 212 -9.81 -12.29 4.04
N ARG A 213 -9.63 -11.62 5.18
CA ARG A 213 -8.47 -10.75 5.47
C ARG A 213 -8.31 -9.61 4.46
N GLY A 214 -7.15 -9.48 3.81
CA GLY A 214 -6.87 -8.43 2.86
C GLY A 214 -6.80 -7.05 3.53
N PHE A 215 -7.70 -6.16 3.13
CA PHE A 215 -7.67 -4.76 3.53
C PHE A 215 -7.78 -4.55 5.04
N SER A 216 -8.69 -5.25 5.72
CA SER A 216 -8.85 -5.15 7.17
C SER A 216 -7.59 -5.58 7.93
N CYS A 217 -6.86 -6.59 7.43
CA CYS A 217 -5.56 -6.95 7.97
C CYS A 217 -4.51 -5.86 7.72
N GLY A 218 -4.47 -5.33 6.49
CA GLY A 218 -3.48 -4.32 6.11
C GLY A 218 -3.63 -3.01 6.88
N ILE A 219 -4.86 -2.53 7.14
CA ILE A 219 -5.08 -1.33 7.95
C ILE A 219 -4.60 -1.54 9.40
N TRP A 220 -4.83 -2.71 10.00
CA TRP A 220 -4.28 -3.02 11.32
C TRP A 220 -2.75 -3.03 11.32
N THR A 221 -2.13 -3.58 10.28
CA THR A 221 -0.67 -3.55 10.11
C THR A 221 -0.17 -2.10 10.01
N ILE A 222 -0.86 -1.21 9.29
CA ILE A 222 -0.53 0.22 9.22
C ILE A 222 -0.59 0.85 10.62
N ILE A 223 -1.69 0.67 11.35
CA ILE A 223 -1.90 1.26 12.68
C ILE A 223 -0.79 0.81 13.64
N HIS A 224 -0.48 -0.50 13.66
CA HIS A 224 0.60 -1.04 14.47
C HIS A 224 1.96 -0.47 14.08
N ALA A 225 2.30 -0.47 12.80
CA ALA A 225 3.60 0.03 12.34
C ALA A 225 3.77 1.53 12.63
N MET A 226 2.71 2.32 12.47
CA MET A 226 2.71 3.75 12.82
C MET A 226 2.86 3.98 14.32
N SER A 227 2.30 3.12 15.18
CA SER A 227 2.48 3.24 16.63
C SER A 227 3.93 3.05 17.08
N VAL A 228 4.63 2.10 16.46
CA VAL A 228 6.06 1.88 16.70
C VAL A 228 6.89 3.05 16.15
N GLN A 229 6.54 3.56 14.96
CA GLN A 229 7.19 4.74 14.40
C GLN A 229 6.97 5.99 15.26
N ALA A 230 5.77 6.20 15.79
CA ALA A 230 5.47 7.27 16.72
C ALA A 230 6.31 7.15 17.99
N TYR A 231 6.46 5.95 18.55
CA TYR A 231 7.38 5.72 19.67
C TYR A 231 8.82 6.14 19.35
N ASN A 232 9.33 5.74 18.19
CA ASN A 232 10.70 6.07 17.80
C ASN A 232 10.93 7.57 17.61
N ILE A 233 9.95 8.29 17.03
CA ILE A 233 10.06 9.72 16.72
C ILE A 233 9.78 10.58 17.97
N GLU A 234 8.83 10.17 18.81
CA GLU A 234 8.20 11.02 19.84
C GLU A 234 8.60 10.65 21.26
N LYS A 235 9.49 9.66 21.46
CA LYS A 235 9.90 9.19 22.80
C LYS A 235 10.31 10.30 23.78
N ASN A 236 10.84 11.41 23.28
CA ASN A 236 11.33 12.54 24.06
C ASN A 236 10.49 13.82 23.85
N ASN A 237 9.34 13.74 23.16
CA ASN A 237 8.51 14.91 22.89
C ASN A 237 7.40 15.03 23.95
N PRO A 238 7.45 16.04 24.84
CA PRO A 238 6.44 16.22 25.89
C PRO A 238 5.06 16.62 25.34
N ASN A 239 5.00 17.15 24.11
CA ASN A 239 3.76 17.58 23.48
C ASN A 239 3.04 16.45 22.73
N PHE A 240 3.66 15.28 22.60
CA PHE A 240 3.03 14.15 21.93
C PHE A 240 1.93 13.55 22.81
N ASN A 241 0.76 13.37 22.21
CA ASN A 241 -0.37 12.69 22.82
C ASN A 241 -0.82 11.56 21.90
N ALA A 242 -0.55 10.32 22.27
CA ALA A 242 -0.82 9.20 21.40
C ALA A 242 -2.31 8.99 21.08
N ASN A 243 -3.20 9.43 21.97
CA ASN A 243 -4.63 9.43 21.68
C ASN A 243 -4.94 10.40 20.53
N ASN A 244 -4.47 11.64 20.61
CA ASN A 244 -4.82 12.68 19.64
C ASN A 244 -4.00 12.59 18.34
N ASP A 245 -2.73 12.19 18.42
CA ASP A 245 -1.79 12.19 17.30
C ASP A 245 -1.80 10.90 16.48
N LEU A 246 -2.36 9.81 17.03
CA LEU A 246 -2.37 8.50 16.37
C LEU A 246 -3.73 7.81 16.41
N ILE A 247 -4.32 7.61 17.60
CA ILE A 247 -5.55 6.82 17.73
C ILE A 247 -6.75 7.54 17.13
N GLU A 248 -6.92 8.82 17.46
CA GLU A 248 -8.02 9.65 16.98
C GLU A 248 -8.02 9.82 15.45
N PRO A 249 -6.88 10.07 14.77
CA PRO A 249 -6.82 10.05 13.32
C PRO A 249 -7.36 8.76 12.68
N PHE A 250 -7.03 7.59 13.25
CA PHE A 250 -7.56 6.31 12.76
C PHE A 250 -9.01 6.07 13.15
N HIS A 251 -9.42 6.50 14.34
CA HIS A 251 -10.79 6.43 14.78
C HIS A 251 -11.72 7.23 13.86
N GLN A 252 -11.37 8.49 13.58
CA GLN A 252 -12.09 9.37 12.68
C GLN A 252 -12.10 8.84 11.24
N PHE A 253 -10.96 8.32 10.76
CA PHE A 253 -10.91 7.66 9.46
C PHE A 253 -11.87 6.46 9.39
N ILE A 254 -11.82 5.57 10.37
CA ILE A 254 -12.62 4.35 10.39
C ILE A 254 -14.11 4.70 10.47
N TRP A 255 -14.47 5.63 11.35
CA TRP A 255 -15.85 6.08 11.53
C TRP A 255 -16.46 6.67 10.25
N HIS A 256 -15.70 7.51 9.53
CA HIS A 256 -16.26 8.25 8.40
C HIS A 256 -16.05 7.59 7.03
N PHE A 257 -15.00 6.80 6.83
CA PHE A 257 -14.60 6.30 5.51
C PHE A 257 -14.63 4.78 5.38
N PHE A 258 -14.58 4.03 6.49
CA PHE A 258 -14.50 2.57 6.41
C PHE A 258 -15.75 1.95 5.80
N GLY A 259 -15.55 1.03 4.85
CA GLY A 259 -16.62 0.42 4.09
C GLY A 259 -17.57 -0.44 4.89
N CYS A 260 -17.09 -1.06 5.97
CA CYS A 260 -17.89 -1.86 6.89
C CYS A 260 -18.43 -0.98 8.02
N THR A 261 -19.71 -0.59 7.92
CA THR A 261 -20.38 0.29 8.90
C THR A 261 -20.51 -0.34 10.28
N GLU A 262 -20.81 -1.64 10.34
CA GLU A 262 -20.86 -2.41 11.60
C GLU A 262 -19.48 -2.44 12.28
N CYS A 263 -18.43 -2.73 11.53
CA CYS A 263 -17.05 -2.72 12.03
C CYS A 263 -16.66 -1.33 12.57
N ALA A 264 -17.05 -0.27 11.86
CA ALA A 264 -16.79 1.11 12.29
C ALA A 264 -17.54 1.45 13.59
N THR A 265 -18.79 1.01 13.72
CA THR A 265 -19.61 1.20 14.93
C THR A 265 -19.01 0.46 16.13
N HIS A 266 -18.67 -0.81 15.98
CA HIS A 266 -18.02 -1.57 17.06
C HIS A 266 -16.66 -0.98 17.46
N PHE A 267 -15.89 -0.48 16.49
CA PHE A 267 -14.63 0.21 16.78
C PHE A 267 -14.88 1.49 17.58
N HIS A 268 -15.83 2.33 17.14
CA HIS A 268 -16.22 3.56 17.81
C HIS A 268 -16.68 3.31 19.26
N GLU A 269 -17.61 2.39 19.47
CA GLU A 269 -18.05 1.99 20.82
C GLU A 269 -16.89 1.47 21.67
N GLY A 270 -15.98 0.71 21.06
CA GLY A 270 -14.79 0.19 21.71
C GLY A 270 -13.83 1.30 22.18
N ILE A 271 -13.76 2.42 21.45
CA ILE A 271 -13.02 3.61 21.87
C ILE A 271 -13.75 4.33 23.01
N LEU A 272 -15.06 4.58 22.88
CA LEU A 272 -15.86 5.29 23.89
C LEU A 272 -15.91 4.59 25.24
N ARG A 273 -16.05 3.26 25.26
CA ARG A 273 -16.12 2.45 26.50
C ARG A 273 -14.80 2.43 27.28
N ARG A 274 -13.70 2.90 26.70
CA ARG A 274 -12.38 2.84 27.31
C ARG A 274 -11.89 4.23 27.65
N ASN A 275 -11.29 4.38 28.82
CA ASN A 275 -10.62 5.63 29.15
C ASN A 275 -9.41 5.86 28.22
N MET A 276 -9.56 6.81 27.29
CA MET A 276 -8.53 7.19 26.34
C MET A 276 -7.54 8.22 26.89
N SER A 277 -7.89 8.93 27.97
CA SER A 277 -6.99 9.89 28.62
C SER A 277 -5.76 9.23 29.28
N ALA A 278 -5.83 7.91 29.50
CA ALA A 278 -4.70 7.13 29.99
C ALA A 278 -3.63 6.82 28.90
N VAL A 279 -3.93 7.04 27.62
CA VAL A 279 -3.10 6.66 26.46
C VAL A 279 -2.37 7.89 25.91
N VAL A 280 -1.56 8.51 26.76
CA VAL A 280 -0.80 9.72 26.40
C VAL A 280 0.57 9.36 25.81
N THR A 281 1.25 8.36 26.37
CA THR A 281 2.62 8.01 25.98
C THR A 281 2.67 7.09 24.76
N PRO A 282 3.73 7.20 23.93
CA PRO A 282 3.85 6.36 22.74
C PRO A 282 3.88 4.86 23.06
N GLY A 283 4.52 4.44 24.16
CA GLY A 283 4.53 3.04 24.59
C GLY A 283 3.13 2.51 24.96
N ARG A 284 2.29 3.35 25.58
CA ARG A 284 0.90 2.98 25.90
C ARG A 284 0.03 2.88 24.65
N SER A 285 0.34 3.62 23.59
CA SER A 285 -0.37 3.53 22.31
C SER A 285 -0.22 2.16 21.65
N ILE A 286 1.00 1.60 21.66
CA ILE A 286 1.30 0.27 21.13
C ILE A 286 0.46 -0.78 21.86
N LEU A 287 0.50 -0.75 23.21
CA LEU A 287 -0.27 -1.67 24.06
C LEU A 287 -1.79 -1.50 23.87
N LYS A 288 -2.26 -0.27 23.67
CA LYS A 288 -3.68 0.02 23.47
C LYS A 288 -4.19 -0.53 22.14
N ILE A 289 -3.43 -0.36 21.07
CA ILE A 289 -3.78 -0.87 19.74
C ILE A 289 -3.82 -2.40 19.78
N ASP A 290 -2.83 -3.07 20.40
CA ASP A 290 -2.82 -4.53 20.55
C ASP A 290 -4.04 -5.06 21.34
N LYS A 291 -4.38 -4.42 22.47
CA LYS A 291 -5.59 -4.76 23.24
C LYS A 291 -6.88 -4.54 22.45
N SER A 292 -6.92 -3.53 21.59
CA SER A 292 -8.11 -3.23 20.77
C SER A 292 -8.29 -4.28 19.67
N ARG A 293 -7.19 -4.67 19.00
CA ARG A 293 -7.19 -5.74 17.99
C ARG A 293 -7.65 -7.08 18.57
N LYS A 294 -7.13 -7.48 19.74
CA LYS A 294 -7.51 -8.76 20.38
C LYS A 294 -9.01 -8.84 20.65
N LYS A 295 -9.60 -7.78 21.22
CA LYS A 295 -11.04 -7.75 21.53
C LYS A 295 -11.93 -7.73 20.29
N ILE A 296 -11.47 -7.16 19.16
CA ILE A 296 -12.23 -7.19 17.90
C ILE A 296 -12.19 -8.58 17.26
N GLY A 297 -11.13 -9.37 17.50
CA GLY A 297 -11.04 -10.76 17.04
C GLY A 297 -11.71 -11.80 17.95
N GLU A 298 -12.32 -11.38 19.06
CA GLU A 298 -13.12 -12.24 19.94
C GLU A 298 -14.61 -12.31 19.50
N PHE A 299 -14.98 -11.55 18.46
CA PHE A 299 -16.26 -11.62 17.76
C PHE A 299 -16.08 -12.27 16.38
#